data_AF-G5HQH8-F1
#
_entry.id   AF-G5HQH8-F1
#
_cell.length_a   1.000
_cell.length_b   1.000
_cell.length_c   1.000
_cell.angle_alpha   90.00
_cell.angle_beta   90.00
_cell.angle_gamma   90.00
#
_symmetry.space_group_name_H-M   'P 1'
#
loop_
_entity.id
_entity.type
_entity.pdbx_description
1 polymer ?
#
loop_
_entity_poly.entity_id
_entity_poly.type
_entity_poly.pdbx_seq_one_letter_code
_entity_poly.pdbx_strand_id
1 'polypeptide(L)'
;MSKTAMTGKQVKEVLRQALSGIYFENGLYGVVTDVLYEYTVTEDGLMAEFGKCLTLNIPISDEEIFTNYAIEGADGEEIEEAMQQEWDGSTYFDYKFEISGYTLCFSTVDKGTTLTWEQFKELTDSNDGIFAICSVDGGSLYIDARNCTIGVNDTEVEIGSQAVHTTIDSKIIEEIHNDSGESGYITYRFEFNNGMSDMEIELDYSVHKF
;
A
#
# COMPACT_ATOMS: atom_id res chain seq x y z
N MET A 1 21.33 13.63 11.70
CA MET A 1 20.19 13.98 10.84
C MET A 1 18.99 13.20 11.35
N SER A 2 17.81 13.83 11.40
CA SER A 2 16.58 13.13 11.76
C SER A 2 16.30 12.04 10.71
N LYS A 3 15.75 10.89 11.10
CA LYS A 3 15.26 9.90 10.13
C LYS A 3 14.11 10.42 9.27
N THR A 4 13.50 11.53 9.69
CA THR A 4 12.39 12.21 9.01
C THR A 4 12.83 13.01 7.79
N ALA A 5 14.08 13.49 7.71
CA ALA A 5 14.56 14.28 6.57
C ALA A 5 15.84 13.66 6.00
N MET A 6 15.78 13.25 4.73
CA MET A 6 16.83 12.48 4.07
C MET A 6 17.23 13.12 2.75
N THR A 7 18.53 13.14 2.44
CA THR A 7 18.97 13.58 1.11
C THR A 7 18.61 12.53 0.07
N GLY A 8 18.45 12.90 -1.19
CA GLY A 8 18.14 11.92 -2.25
C GLY A 8 19.21 10.84 -2.40
N LYS A 9 20.47 11.14 -2.06
CA LYS A 9 21.51 10.12 -1.93
C LYS A 9 21.15 9.06 -0.90
N GLN A 10 20.70 9.47 0.29
CA GLN A 10 20.28 8.56 1.36
C GLN A 10 19.00 7.80 0.97
N VAL A 11 18.04 8.45 0.30
CA VAL A 11 16.84 7.80 -0.24
C VAL A 11 17.22 6.67 -1.21
N LYS A 12 18.13 6.92 -2.16
CA LYS A 12 18.63 5.89 -3.08
C LYS A 12 19.37 4.75 -2.35
N GLU A 13 20.09 5.04 -1.26
CA GLU A 13 20.76 4.02 -0.45
C GLU A 13 19.75 3.08 0.24
N VAL A 14 18.64 3.60 0.77
CA VAL A 14 17.60 2.77 1.41
C VAL A 14 16.70 2.06 0.40
N LEU A 15 16.38 2.68 -0.75
CA LEU A 15 15.61 2.03 -1.83
C LEU A 15 16.30 0.76 -2.37
N ARG A 16 17.64 0.75 -2.42
CA ARG A 16 18.42 -0.44 -2.81
C ARG A 16 18.30 -1.61 -1.82
N GLN A 17 17.81 -1.34 -0.62
CA GLN A 17 17.61 -2.31 0.45
C GLN A 17 16.14 -2.68 0.61
N ALA A 18 15.24 -2.15 -0.23
CA ALA A 18 13.82 -2.44 -0.11
C ALA A 18 13.55 -3.94 -0.31
N LEU A 19 12.67 -4.46 0.53
CA LEU A 19 12.21 -5.84 0.56
C LEU A 19 10.71 -5.88 0.25
N SER A 20 10.25 -6.97 -0.33
CA SER A 20 8.84 -7.22 -0.63
C SER A 20 8.19 -6.21 -1.59
N GLY A 21 9.00 -5.50 -2.39
CA GLY A 21 8.55 -4.58 -3.43
C GLY A 21 8.48 -3.11 -2.98
N ILE A 22 8.29 -2.22 -3.94
CA ILE A 22 8.01 -0.79 -3.72
C ILE A 22 6.53 -0.55 -4.01
N TYR A 23 5.79 -0.15 -2.99
CA TYR A 23 4.37 0.13 -3.04
C TYR A 23 4.16 1.57 -3.49
N PHE A 24 3.21 1.79 -4.40
CA PHE A 24 2.79 3.11 -4.84
C PHE A 24 1.50 3.48 -4.15
N GLU A 25 1.52 4.60 -3.43
CA GLU A 25 0.34 5.16 -2.80
C GLU A 25 -0.19 6.32 -3.64
N ASN A 26 -1.51 6.36 -3.83
CA ASN A 26 -2.15 7.50 -4.44
C ASN A 26 -2.23 8.64 -3.42
N GLY A 27 -1.41 9.68 -3.62
CA GLY A 27 -1.29 10.81 -2.70
C GLY A 27 -2.58 11.60 -2.45
N LEU A 28 -3.65 11.40 -3.24
CA LEU A 28 -4.96 12.01 -2.95
C LEU A 28 -5.79 11.22 -1.92
N TYR A 29 -5.49 9.92 -1.73
CA TYR A 29 -6.39 9.00 -1.01
C TYR A 29 -5.70 8.09 -0.01
N GLY A 30 -4.37 8.08 0.05
CA GLY A 30 -3.61 7.29 1.03
C GLY A 30 -3.63 5.77 0.78
N VAL A 31 -4.12 5.33 -0.38
CA VAL A 31 -4.30 3.91 -0.72
C VAL A 31 -3.15 3.43 -1.57
N VAL A 32 -2.69 2.21 -1.31
CA VAL A 32 -1.77 1.53 -2.23
C VAL A 32 -2.52 1.16 -3.51
N THR A 33 -1.98 1.61 -4.64
CA THR A 33 -2.53 1.38 -5.98
C THR A 33 -1.67 0.50 -6.87
N ASP A 34 -0.39 0.32 -6.54
CA ASP A 34 0.47 -0.59 -7.31
C ASP A 34 1.66 -1.08 -6.47
N VAL A 35 2.31 -2.15 -6.93
CA VAL A 35 3.53 -2.68 -6.30
C VAL A 35 4.55 -3.08 -7.35
N LEU A 36 5.79 -2.65 -7.14
CA LEU A 36 6.90 -2.83 -8.06
C LEU A 36 7.94 -3.78 -7.47
N TYR A 37 8.06 -4.95 -8.07
CA TYR A 37 9.06 -5.96 -7.70
C TYR A 37 10.34 -5.89 -8.54
N GLU A 38 10.22 -5.47 -9.82
CA GLU A 38 11.34 -5.42 -10.75
C GLU A 38 11.76 -3.97 -11.01
N TYR A 39 12.87 -3.54 -10.40
CA TYR A 39 13.37 -2.18 -10.53
C TYR A 39 14.89 -2.10 -10.37
N THR A 40 15.45 -0.96 -10.74
CA THR A 40 16.87 -0.63 -10.54
C THR A 40 17.00 0.79 -10.01
N VAL A 41 17.77 0.95 -8.93
CA VAL A 41 18.14 2.27 -8.41
C VAL A 41 19.46 2.71 -9.03
N THR A 42 19.35 3.61 -10.01
CA THR A 42 20.45 4.17 -10.79
C THR A 42 21.10 5.37 -10.08
N GLU A 43 22.07 6.02 -10.72
CA GLU A 43 22.59 7.31 -10.25
C GLU A 43 21.54 8.42 -10.37
N ASP A 44 20.68 8.37 -11.39
CA ASP A 44 19.67 9.39 -11.69
C ASP A 44 18.38 9.24 -10.87
N GLY A 45 18.10 8.05 -10.33
CA GLY A 45 16.88 7.77 -9.58
C GLY A 45 16.42 6.31 -9.65
N LEU A 46 15.11 6.10 -9.55
CA LEU A 46 14.49 4.78 -9.67
C LEU A 46 14.05 4.54 -11.11
N MET A 47 14.38 3.37 -11.65
CA MET A 47 13.99 2.95 -12.99
C MET A 47 13.31 1.57 -12.96
N ALA A 48 12.22 1.43 -13.70
CA ALA A 48 11.54 0.15 -13.91
C ALA A 48 11.15 -0.02 -15.38
N GLU A 49 11.32 -1.23 -15.91
CA GLU A 49 11.00 -1.58 -17.29
C GLU A 49 9.76 -2.47 -17.34
N PHE A 50 8.73 -1.99 -18.04
CA PHE A 50 7.48 -2.74 -18.25
C PHE A 50 7.50 -3.33 -19.66
N GLY A 51 8.08 -4.52 -19.78
CA GLY A 51 8.31 -5.16 -21.05
C GLY A 51 9.26 -4.36 -21.95
N LYS A 52 9.02 -4.39 -23.27
CA LYS A 52 9.90 -3.72 -24.25
C LYS A 52 9.48 -2.29 -24.63
N CYS A 53 8.39 -1.80 -24.06
CA CYS A 53 7.68 -0.64 -24.62
C CYS A 53 7.58 0.55 -23.66
N LEU A 54 7.69 0.32 -22.35
CA LEU A 54 7.48 1.35 -21.34
C LEU A 54 8.57 1.27 -20.28
N THR A 55 9.09 2.44 -19.90
CA THR A 55 10.03 2.59 -18.80
C THR A 55 9.51 3.68 -17.88
N LEU A 56 9.38 3.36 -16.60
CA LEU A 56 9.17 4.35 -15.55
C LEU A 56 10.53 4.85 -15.07
N ASN A 57 10.69 6.16 -15.00
CA ASN A 57 11.86 6.82 -14.45
C ASN A 57 11.41 7.89 -13.45
N ILE A 58 11.75 7.69 -12.18
CA ILE A 58 11.47 8.63 -11.10
C ILE A 58 12.81 9.25 -10.68
N PRO A 59 13.08 10.51 -11.07
CA PRO A 59 14.35 11.15 -10.79
C PRO A 59 14.51 11.46 -9.30
N ILE A 60 15.73 11.26 -8.78
CA ILE A 60 16.09 11.54 -7.38
C ILE A 60 17.46 12.22 -7.34
N SER A 61 17.44 13.54 -7.13
CA SER A 61 18.66 14.35 -7.01
C SER A 61 19.37 14.08 -5.69
N ASP A 62 20.69 13.91 -5.70
CA ASP A 62 21.49 13.58 -4.50
C ASP A 62 21.36 14.62 -3.37
N GLU A 63 21.19 15.89 -3.75
CA GLU A 63 21.19 17.05 -2.86
C GLU A 63 19.79 17.44 -2.38
N GLU A 64 18.74 16.97 -3.04
CA GLU A 64 17.36 17.26 -2.68
C GLU A 64 17.01 16.59 -1.34
N ILE A 65 16.20 17.29 -0.53
CA ILE A 65 15.77 16.79 0.78
C ILE A 65 14.35 16.27 0.65
N PHE A 66 14.15 15.03 1.10
CA PHE A 66 12.87 14.34 1.12
C PHE A 66 12.45 14.08 2.56
N THR A 67 11.15 14.21 2.80
CA THR A 67 10.53 13.86 4.08
C THR A 67 10.13 12.40 4.08
N ASN A 68 10.55 11.64 5.09
CA ASN A 68 10.06 10.28 5.33
C ASN A 68 8.75 10.36 6.14
N TYR A 69 7.62 10.25 5.44
CA TYR A 69 6.27 10.27 6.01
C TYR A 69 5.90 8.98 6.75
N ALA A 70 6.75 7.95 6.76
CA ALA A 70 6.53 6.75 7.56
C ALA A 70 6.73 7.00 9.07
N ILE A 71 7.43 8.08 9.43
CA ILE A 71 7.71 8.45 10.82
C ILE A 71 6.78 9.60 11.17
N GLU A 72 5.97 9.44 12.22
CA GLU A 72 5.05 10.48 12.72
C GLU A 72 5.74 11.85 12.82
N GLY A 73 5.02 12.91 12.47
CA GLY A 73 5.57 14.25 12.40
C GLY A 73 4.58 15.31 11.94
N ALA A 74 5.10 16.52 11.77
CA ALA A 74 4.36 17.66 11.27
C ALA A 74 5.24 18.43 10.29
N ASP A 75 4.59 19.14 9.38
CA ASP A 75 5.30 19.96 8.40
C ASP A 75 6.17 21.01 9.12
N GLY A 76 7.36 21.25 8.56
CA GLY A 76 8.33 22.18 9.15
C GLY A 76 7.82 23.62 9.25
N GLU A 77 8.54 24.46 9.99
CA GLU A 77 8.21 25.89 10.21
C GLU A 77 8.13 26.73 8.91
N GLU A 78 8.56 26.19 7.77
CA GLU A 78 8.50 26.86 6.46
C GLU A 78 7.13 26.77 5.78
N ILE A 79 6.22 25.94 6.27
CA ILE A 79 4.83 25.86 5.80
C ILE A 79 3.96 26.82 6.62
N GLU A 80 3.05 27.54 5.96
CA GLU A 80 2.11 28.45 6.64
C GLU A 80 1.36 27.70 7.76
N GLU A 81 1.16 28.31 8.93
CA GLU A 81 0.49 27.66 10.08
C GLU A 81 -0.89 27.07 9.72
N ALA A 82 -1.60 27.66 8.75
CA ALA A 82 -2.89 27.15 8.26
C ALA A 82 -2.77 25.95 7.31
N MET A 83 -1.57 25.66 6.84
CA MET A 83 -1.23 24.55 5.93
C MET A 83 -0.40 23.46 6.61
N GLN A 84 0.07 23.67 7.85
CA GLN A 84 0.76 22.62 8.61
C GLN A 84 -0.16 21.42 8.77
N GLN A 85 0.23 20.29 8.21
CA GLN A 85 -0.43 19.01 8.43
C GLN A 85 0.40 18.16 9.39
N GLU A 86 -0.27 17.63 10.40
CA GLU A 86 0.24 16.51 11.20
C GLU A 86 -0.04 15.21 10.44
N TRP A 87 0.89 14.26 10.51
CA TRP A 87 0.71 12.92 9.96
C TRP A 87 1.09 11.85 10.99
N ASP A 88 0.33 10.76 10.98
CA ASP A 88 0.43 9.70 11.99
C ASP A 88 1.59 8.73 11.77
N GLY A 89 2.26 8.80 10.62
CA GLY A 89 3.29 7.85 10.22
C GLY A 89 2.71 6.56 9.62
N SER A 90 3.53 5.52 9.54
CA SER A 90 3.16 4.22 8.99
C SER A 90 3.36 3.11 10.03
N THR A 91 2.40 2.19 10.10
CA THR A 91 2.47 0.96 10.89
C THR A 91 3.06 -0.21 10.11
N TYR A 92 3.07 -0.12 8.77
CA TYR A 92 3.58 -1.16 7.88
C TYR A 92 4.94 -0.83 7.27
N PHE A 93 5.07 0.36 6.66
CA PHE A 93 6.25 0.78 5.90
C PHE A 93 7.33 1.41 6.78
N ASP A 94 8.60 1.12 6.49
CA ASP A 94 9.73 1.80 7.14
C ASP A 94 10.00 3.19 6.51
N TYR A 95 9.62 3.35 5.25
CA TYR A 95 9.87 4.54 4.43
C TYR A 95 8.65 4.87 3.56
N LYS A 96 8.25 6.15 3.58
CA LYS A 96 7.25 6.75 2.67
C LYS A 96 7.80 8.07 2.15
N PHE A 97 8.00 8.19 0.83
CA PHE A 97 8.53 9.41 0.21
C PHE A 97 7.65 9.88 -0.93
N GLU A 98 7.34 11.18 -0.96
CA GLU A 98 6.76 11.82 -2.14
C GLU A 98 7.90 12.26 -3.09
N ILE A 99 7.92 11.69 -4.30
CA ILE A 99 8.97 11.91 -5.30
C ILE A 99 8.33 12.04 -6.67
N SER A 100 8.51 13.19 -7.33
CA SER A 100 7.98 13.44 -8.69
C SER A 100 6.47 13.17 -8.84
N GLY A 101 5.68 13.45 -7.79
CA GLY A 101 4.24 13.23 -7.77
C GLY A 101 3.80 11.79 -7.48
N TYR A 102 4.74 10.89 -7.14
CA TYR A 102 4.46 9.54 -6.67
C TYR A 102 4.77 9.44 -5.18
N THR A 103 3.93 8.74 -4.43
CA THR A 103 4.25 8.35 -3.06
C THR A 103 4.79 6.91 -3.07
N LEU A 104 6.08 6.76 -2.78
CA LEU A 104 6.78 5.48 -2.76
C LEU A 104 6.86 4.98 -1.31
N CYS A 105 6.30 3.81 -1.06
CA CYS A 105 6.21 3.17 0.24
C CYS A 105 6.99 1.85 0.22
N PHE A 106 7.93 1.64 1.15
CA PHE A 106 8.69 0.39 1.21
C PHE A 106 9.29 0.13 2.59
N SER A 107 9.68 -1.12 2.81
CA SER A 107 10.33 -1.58 4.03
C SER A 107 11.71 -2.13 3.72
N THR A 108 12.66 -1.96 4.63
CA THR A 108 14.00 -2.58 4.55
C THR A 108 14.15 -3.74 5.53
N VAL A 109 13.13 -3.94 6.38
CA VAL A 109 12.98 -5.10 7.25
C VAL A 109 11.86 -5.97 6.71
N ASP A 110 12.09 -7.28 6.67
CA ASP A 110 11.06 -8.27 6.35
C ASP A 110 9.94 -8.21 7.40
N LYS A 111 8.72 -7.90 6.94
CA LYS A 111 7.51 -7.78 7.78
C LYS A 111 6.76 -9.11 7.90
N GLY A 112 7.17 -10.16 7.18
CA GLY A 112 6.39 -11.37 7.03
C GLY A 112 5.13 -11.15 6.17
N THR A 113 4.30 -12.19 6.10
CA THR A 113 3.04 -12.15 5.33
C THR A 113 1.84 -11.82 6.20
N THR A 114 1.84 -12.15 7.49
CA THR A 114 0.72 -11.87 8.39
C THR A 114 0.67 -10.40 8.78
N LEU A 115 -0.46 -9.74 8.55
CA LEU A 115 -0.72 -8.35 8.90
C LEU A 115 -1.40 -8.23 10.27
N THR A 116 -1.08 -7.17 11.01
CA THR A 116 -1.96 -6.71 12.09
C THR A 116 -3.20 -6.02 11.53
N TRP A 117 -4.21 -5.83 12.35
CA TRP A 117 -5.42 -5.13 11.97
C TRP A 117 -5.15 -3.69 11.54
N GLU A 118 -4.28 -2.99 12.26
CA GLU A 118 -3.87 -1.61 11.95
C GLU A 118 -3.10 -1.53 10.63
N GLN A 119 -2.24 -2.51 10.34
CA GLN A 119 -1.53 -2.58 9.06
C GLN A 119 -2.49 -2.85 7.91
N PHE A 120 -3.43 -3.78 8.08
CA PHE A 120 -4.44 -4.03 7.06
C PHE A 120 -5.33 -2.81 6.81
N LYS A 121 -5.73 -2.12 7.89
CA LYS A 121 -6.46 -0.85 7.82
C LYS A 121 -5.66 0.20 7.05
N GLU A 122 -4.39 0.43 7.39
CA GLU A 122 -3.54 1.38 6.67
C GLU A 122 -3.46 1.07 5.16
N LEU A 123 -3.40 -0.21 4.80
CA LEU A 123 -3.21 -0.63 3.41
C LEU A 123 -4.49 -0.60 2.56
N THR A 124 -5.67 -0.69 3.18
CA THR A 124 -6.94 -0.92 2.46
C THR A 124 -8.04 0.10 2.73
N ASP A 125 -8.05 0.74 3.91
CA ASP A 125 -9.12 1.62 4.38
C ASP A 125 -9.20 2.86 3.49
N SER A 126 -10.14 2.83 2.56
CA SER A 126 -10.25 3.86 1.54
C SER A 126 -11.67 4.04 1.05
N ASN A 127 -12.05 5.31 0.93
CA ASN A 127 -13.32 5.69 0.31
C ASN A 127 -13.31 5.55 -1.22
N ASP A 128 -12.13 5.34 -1.82
CA ASP A 128 -11.91 5.41 -3.27
C ASP A 128 -11.08 4.23 -3.83
N GLY A 129 -10.62 3.30 -2.99
CA GLY A 129 -9.97 2.07 -3.45
C GLY A 129 -10.96 1.19 -4.20
N ILE A 130 -10.50 0.59 -5.30
CA ILE A 130 -11.31 -0.25 -6.18
C ILE A 130 -10.74 -1.66 -6.05
N PHE A 131 -11.35 -2.46 -5.18
CA PHE A 131 -10.95 -3.84 -4.94
C PHE A 131 -11.92 -4.82 -5.59
N ALA A 132 -11.38 -5.97 -5.98
CA ALA A 132 -12.10 -7.17 -6.33
C ALA A 132 -11.99 -8.14 -5.15
N ILE A 133 -13.11 -8.72 -4.74
CA ILE A 133 -13.14 -9.69 -3.64
C ILE A 133 -13.71 -10.99 -4.19
N CYS A 134 -13.08 -12.12 -3.85
CA CYS A 134 -13.54 -13.44 -4.24
C CYS A 134 -13.22 -14.50 -3.16
N SER A 135 -13.93 -15.63 -3.19
CA SER A 135 -13.59 -16.79 -2.35
C SER A 135 -12.57 -17.66 -3.10
N VAL A 136 -11.55 -18.14 -2.38
CA VAL A 136 -10.40 -18.87 -2.96
C VAL A 136 -10.80 -20.22 -3.57
N ASP A 137 -11.76 -20.94 -3.00
CA ASP A 137 -12.14 -22.30 -3.42
C ASP A 137 -13.50 -22.38 -4.13
N GLY A 138 -14.19 -21.25 -4.30
CA GLY A 138 -15.53 -21.15 -4.90
C GLY A 138 -16.65 -21.79 -4.06
N GLY A 139 -16.39 -22.14 -2.79
CA GLY A 139 -17.31 -22.83 -1.90
C GLY A 139 -18.00 -21.92 -0.88
N SER A 140 -19.30 -22.14 -0.70
CA SER A 140 -20.15 -21.68 0.41
C SER A 140 -20.51 -20.18 0.50
N LEU A 141 -19.61 -19.24 0.23
CA LEU A 141 -19.94 -17.80 0.12
C LEU A 141 -19.17 -17.16 -1.04
N TYR A 142 -19.88 -16.94 -2.16
CA TYR A 142 -19.35 -16.24 -3.32
C TYR A 142 -19.72 -14.75 -3.22
N ILE A 143 -18.84 -13.96 -2.62
CA ILE A 143 -18.83 -12.51 -2.85
C ILE A 143 -17.92 -12.33 -4.06
N ASP A 144 -18.49 -12.11 -5.25
CA ASP A 144 -17.76 -11.53 -6.39
C ASP A 144 -18.21 -10.09 -6.48
N ALA A 145 -17.46 -9.24 -5.80
CA ALA A 145 -17.73 -7.82 -5.75
C ALA A 145 -16.53 -7.12 -6.36
N ARG A 146 -16.79 -6.39 -7.44
CA ARG A 146 -15.82 -5.58 -8.18
C ARG A 146 -16.12 -4.12 -7.96
N ASN A 147 -15.12 -3.28 -8.10
CA ASN A 147 -15.24 -1.85 -7.80
C ASN A 147 -15.76 -1.61 -6.38
N CYS A 148 -15.14 -2.29 -5.41
CA CYS A 148 -15.51 -2.19 -4.01
C CYS A 148 -14.58 -1.28 -3.24
N THR A 149 -15.16 -0.48 -2.34
CA THR A 149 -14.44 0.19 -1.26
C THR A 149 -14.33 -0.76 -0.07
N ILE A 150 -13.23 -0.65 0.66
CA ILE A 150 -13.02 -1.39 1.90
C ILE A 150 -12.88 -0.36 3.02
N GLY A 151 -13.78 -0.45 4.00
CA GLY A 151 -13.70 0.30 5.25
C GLY A 151 -13.28 -0.62 6.38
N VAL A 152 -12.28 -0.24 7.17
CA VAL A 152 -11.81 -1.06 8.30
C VAL A 152 -12.00 -0.29 9.60
N ASN A 153 -12.96 -0.74 10.42
CA ASN A 153 -13.20 -0.19 11.75
C ASN A 153 -12.59 -1.11 12.83
N ASP A 154 -12.77 -0.79 14.11
CA ASP A 154 -12.12 -1.55 15.21
C ASP A 154 -12.57 -3.02 15.31
N THR A 155 -13.72 -3.36 14.75
CA THR A 155 -14.35 -4.68 14.92
C THR A 155 -14.81 -5.34 13.64
N GLU A 156 -14.80 -4.63 12.52
CA GLU A 156 -15.42 -5.10 11.28
C GLU A 156 -14.67 -4.60 10.04
N VAL A 157 -14.73 -5.41 8.98
CA VAL A 157 -14.40 -5.00 7.61
C VAL A 157 -15.70 -4.77 6.87
N GLU A 158 -15.88 -3.58 6.33
CA GLU A 158 -17.01 -3.19 5.49
C GLU A 158 -16.59 -3.21 4.03
N ILE A 159 -17.30 -4.00 3.23
CA ILE A 159 -17.11 -4.12 1.79
C ILE A 159 -18.32 -3.47 1.11
N GLY A 160 -18.08 -2.38 0.40
CA GLY A 160 -19.13 -1.61 -0.27
C GLY A 160 -18.93 -1.56 -1.78
N SER A 161 -19.97 -1.90 -2.54
CA SER A 161 -20.08 -1.62 -3.98
C SER A 161 -21.50 -1.15 -4.31
N GLN A 162 -21.77 -0.77 -5.56
CA GLN A 162 -23.13 -0.43 -5.97
C GLN A 162 -24.11 -1.60 -5.88
N ALA A 163 -23.63 -2.84 -5.91
CA ALA A 163 -24.47 -4.05 -5.96
C ALA A 163 -24.48 -4.84 -4.65
N VAL A 164 -23.43 -4.73 -3.84
CA VAL A 164 -23.19 -5.54 -2.64
C VAL A 164 -22.69 -4.65 -1.52
N HIS A 165 -23.28 -4.82 -0.33
CA HIS A 165 -22.75 -4.28 0.92
C HIS A 165 -22.65 -5.43 1.91
N THR A 166 -21.44 -5.73 2.35
CA THR A 166 -21.14 -6.83 3.27
C THR A 166 -20.30 -6.33 4.43
N THR A 167 -20.56 -6.86 5.62
CA THR A 167 -19.76 -6.60 6.82
C THR A 167 -19.25 -7.92 7.37
N ILE A 168 -17.97 -7.98 7.73
CA ILE A 168 -17.29 -9.16 8.28
C ILE A 168 -16.81 -8.80 9.69
N ASP A 169 -17.29 -9.51 10.71
CA ASP A 169 -16.84 -9.33 12.11
C ASP A 169 -15.40 -9.86 12.27
N SER A 170 -14.50 -9.06 12.84
CA SER A 170 -13.11 -9.41 13.05
C SER A 170 -12.93 -10.70 13.87
N LYS A 171 -13.91 -11.06 14.72
CA LYS A 171 -13.86 -12.28 15.54
C LYS A 171 -13.88 -13.58 14.72
N ILE A 172 -14.38 -13.55 13.48
CA ILE A 172 -14.38 -14.75 12.63
C ILE A 172 -13.12 -14.85 11.76
N ILE A 173 -12.33 -13.79 11.67
CA ILE A 173 -11.04 -13.77 10.96
C ILE A 173 -9.98 -14.32 11.92
N GLU A 174 -9.27 -15.36 11.49
CA GLU A 174 -8.15 -15.95 12.21
C GLU A 174 -6.87 -15.16 11.94
N GLU A 175 -6.53 -15.00 10.67
CA GLU A 175 -5.34 -14.29 10.20
C GLU A 175 -5.64 -13.47 8.93
N ILE A 176 -4.89 -12.39 8.76
CA ILE A 176 -4.90 -11.56 7.56
C ILE A 176 -3.52 -11.68 6.92
N HIS A 177 -3.47 -12.10 5.66
CA HIS A 177 -2.22 -12.30 4.93
C HIS A 177 -2.07 -11.24 3.83
N ASN A 178 -0.85 -10.71 3.67
CA ASN A 178 -0.41 -9.98 2.49
C ASN A 178 0.27 -10.98 1.55
N ASP A 179 -0.48 -11.42 0.54
CA ASP A 179 -0.04 -12.40 -0.46
C ASP A 179 0.56 -11.72 -1.70
N SER A 180 0.74 -10.40 -1.68
CA SER A 180 1.14 -9.62 -2.86
C SER A 180 2.47 -10.08 -3.47
N GLY A 181 3.41 -10.49 -2.63
CA GLY A 181 4.71 -10.99 -3.09
C GLY A 181 4.63 -12.29 -3.88
N GLU A 182 3.62 -13.13 -3.60
CA GLU A 182 3.39 -14.39 -4.31
C GLU A 182 2.54 -14.20 -5.57
N SER A 183 1.53 -13.32 -5.51
CA SER A 183 0.63 -13.05 -6.64
C SER A 183 1.28 -12.16 -7.71
N GLY A 184 2.24 -11.30 -7.31
CA GLY A 184 2.83 -10.27 -8.17
C GLY A 184 1.94 -9.03 -8.33
N TYR A 185 0.83 -8.96 -7.58
CA TYR A 185 -0.14 -7.88 -7.56
C TYR A 185 -0.48 -7.53 -6.12
N ILE A 186 -1.22 -6.44 -5.86
CA ILE A 186 -1.70 -6.18 -4.49
C ILE A 186 -2.83 -7.16 -4.18
N THR A 187 -2.53 -8.12 -3.30
CA THR A 187 -3.43 -9.20 -2.90
C THR A 187 -3.36 -9.42 -1.39
N TYR A 188 -4.52 -9.50 -0.75
CA TYR A 188 -4.68 -9.85 0.66
C TYR A 188 -5.60 -11.06 0.80
N ARG A 189 -5.44 -11.84 1.87
CA ARG A 189 -6.29 -12.99 2.17
C ARG A 189 -6.76 -13.00 3.61
N PHE A 190 -8.05 -13.23 3.83
CA PHE A 190 -8.61 -13.55 5.13
C PHE A 190 -8.73 -15.06 5.29
N GLU A 191 -8.12 -15.58 6.35
CA GLU A 191 -8.33 -16.94 6.83
C GLU A 191 -9.40 -16.91 7.93
N PHE A 192 -10.39 -17.79 7.88
CA PHE A 192 -11.51 -17.79 8.82
C PHE A 192 -11.47 -18.96 9.82
N ASN A 193 -11.70 -18.65 11.10
CA ASN A 193 -11.68 -19.65 12.18
C ASN A 193 -12.98 -20.47 12.33
N ASN A 194 -13.96 -20.27 11.45
CA ASN A 194 -15.31 -20.82 11.57
C ASN A 194 -15.62 -21.91 10.51
N GLY A 195 -14.61 -22.33 9.73
CA GLY A 195 -14.74 -23.32 8.67
C GLY A 195 -15.30 -22.78 7.36
N MET A 196 -15.43 -21.46 7.22
CA MET A 196 -15.60 -20.81 5.93
C MET A 196 -14.31 -20.89 5.12
N SER A 197 -14.45 -20.90 3.81
CA SER A 197 -13.34 -20.80 2.88
C SER A 197 -12.71 -19.41 2.95
N ASP A 198 -11.39 -19.35 2.78
CA ASP A 198 -10.64 -18.10 2.73
C ASP A 198 -11.20 -17.15 1.67
N MET A 199 -11.03 -15.86 1.95
CA MET A 199 -11.45 -14.77 1.09
C MET A 199 -10.22 -14.00 0.61
N GLU A 200 -10.13 -13.81 -0.70
CA GLU A 200 -9.10 -13.03 -1.36
C GLU A 200 -9.63 -11.63 -1.70
N ILE A 201 -8.77 -10.64 -1.51
CA ILE A 201 -9.02 -9.23 -1.78
C ILE A 201 -7.88 -8.75 -2.67
N GLU A 202 -8.19 -8.37 -3.90
CA GLU A 202 -7.21 -7.92 -4.89
C GLU A 202 -7.54 -6.52 -5.38
N LEU A 203 -6.52 -5.78 -5.84
CA LEU A 203 -6.77 -4.53 -6.54
C LEU A 203 -7.46 -4.80 -7.90
N ASP A 204 -8.58 -4.12 -8.16
CA ASP A 204 -9.33 -4.30 -9.40
C ASP A 204 -8.79 -3.40 -10.53
N TYR A 205 -7.85 -3.95 -11.30
CA TYR A 205 -7.26 -3.29 -12.47
C TYR A 205 -8.24 -3.00 -13.62
N SER A 206 -9.51 -3.43 -13.54
CA SER A 206 -10.48 -3.18 -14.62
C SER A 206 -10.79 -1.68 -14.83
N VAL A 207 -10.39 -0.83 -13.88
CA VAL A 207 -10.50 0.65 -13.98
C VAL A 207 -9.20 1.31 -14.49
N HIS A 208 -8.08 0.60 -14.57
CA HIS A 208 -6.76 1.15 -14.95
C HIS A 208 -6.18 0.60 -16.26
N LYS A 209 -7.03 0.06 -17.15
CA LYS A 209 -6.61 -0.22 -18.53
C LYS A 209 -6.54 1.10 -19.31
N PHE A 210 -5.34 1.68 -19.36
CA PHE A 210 -4.95 2.64 -20.39
C PHE A 210 -5.10 2.06 -21.80
#